data_AF-I4FTC8-F1
#
_entry.id   AF-I4FTC8-F1
#
_cell.length_a   1.000
_cell.length_b   1.000
_cell.length_c   1.000
_cell.angle_alpha   90.00
_cell.angle_beta   90.00
_cell.angle_gamma   90.00
#
_symmetry.space_group_name_H-M   'P 1'
#
loop_
_entity.id
_entity.type
_entity.pdbx_description
1 polymer ?
#
loop_
_entity_poly.entity_id
_entity_poly.type
_entity_poly.pdbx_seq_one_letter_code
_entity_poly.pdbx_strand_id
1 'polypeptide(L)' 'MFSLSDLRETKVYQEALEEGEEKGLQKGKEEKARQIALKMLSAGFSIPEIARFTDLSPDAIEELQRQQHN' A
#
# COMPACT_ATOMS: atom_id res chain seq x y z
N MET A 1 -16.84 -2.85 36.70
CA MET A 1 -15.53 -3.03 36.04
C MET A 1 -15.82 -3.10 34.56
N PHE A 2 -15.41 -2.11 33.77
CA PHE A 2 -15.63 -2.13 32.31
C PHE A 2 -14.67 -3.16 31.71
N SER A 3 -15.18 -4.23 31.10
CA SER A 3 -14.34 -5.28 30.51
C SER A 3 -13.98 -4.89 29.08
N LEU A 4 -12.79 -5.28 28.61
CA LEU A 4 -12.39 -5.13 27.20
C LEU A 4 -13.36 -5.86 26.25
N SER A 5 -14.13 -6.82 26.77
CA SER A 5 -15.22 -7.49 26.06
C SER A 5 -16.37 -6.54 25.71
N ASP A 6 -16.72 -5.62 26.61
CA ASP A 6 -17.84 -4.67 26.42
C ASP A 6 -17.51 -3.63 25.33
N LEU A 7 -16.22 -3.28 25.19
CA LEU A 7 -15.76 -2.36 24.17
C LEU A 7 -15.86 -2.96 22.76
N ARG A 8 -15.66 -4.28 22.59
CA ARG A 8 -15.74 -4.95 21.27
C ARG A 8 -17.14 -4.98 20.67
N GLU A 9 -18.17 -4.93 21.52
CA GLU A 9 -19.57 -4.87 21.11
C GLU A 9 -20.05 -3.45 20.79
N THR A 10 -19.24 -2.42 21.10
CA THR A 10 -19.57 -1.05 20.74
C THR A 10 -19.43 -0.82 19.24
N LYS A 11 -20.38 -0.07 18.66
CA LYS A 11 -20.33 0.33 17.24
C LYS A 11 -19.00 0.98 16.87
N VAL A 12 -18.45 1.78 17.78
CA VAL A 12 -17.15 2.47 17.60
C VAL A 12 -16.00 1.48 17.37
N TYR A 13 -15.99 0.33 18.05
CA TYR A 13 -14.95 -0.68 17.86
C TYR A 13 -15.09 -1.42 16.53
N GLN A 14 -16.33 -1.73 16.11
CA GLN A 14 -16.60 -2.37 14.82
C GLN A 14 -16.22 -1.45 13.65
N GLU A 15 -16.62 -0.17 13.72
CA GLU A 15 -16.25 0.86 12.75
C GLU A 15 -14.73 1.04 12.68
N ALA A 16 -14.03 1.08 13.82
CA ALA A 16 -12.57 1.18 13.84
C ALA A 16 -11.86 -0.05 13.24
N LEU A 17 -12.46 -1.23 13.37
CA LEU A 17 -11.95 -2.48 12.80
C LEU A 17 -12.13 -2.50 11.28
N GLU A 18 -13.34 -2.17 10.79
CA GLU A 18 -13.62 -2.06 9.36
C GLU A 18 -12.75 -1.00 8.69
N GLU A 19 -12.63 0.19 9.30
CA GLU A 19 -11.72 1.22 8.81
C GLU A 19 -10.26 0.75 8.81
N GLY A 20 -9.85 -0.02 9.83
CA GLY A 20 -8.50 -0.58 9.93
C GLY A 20 -8.21 -1.60 8.84
N GLU A 21 -9.18 -2.47 8.52
CA GLU A 21 -9.08 -3.46 7.46
C GLU A 21 -9.07 -2.82 6.07
N GLU A 22 -9.95 -1.84 5.81
CA GLU A 22 -9.96 -1.11 4.54
C GLU A 22 -8.65 -0.34 4.31
N LYS A 23 -8.19 0.39 5.33
CA LYS A 23 -6.90 1.12 5.29
C LYS A 23 -5.73 0.14 5.11
N GLY A 24 -5.76 -1.00 5.78
CA GLY A 24 -4.75 -2.06 5.64
C GLY A 24 -4.72 -2.66 4.24
N LEU A 25 -5.89 -2.92 3.65
CA LEU A 25 -6.02 -3.47 2.30
C LEU A 25 -5.57 -2.47 1.23
N GLN A 26 -5.95 -1.19 1.35
CA GLN A 26 -5.48 -0.15 0.45
C GLN A 26 -3.96 0.02 0.50
N LYS A 27 -3.39 0.15 1.72
CA LYS A 27 -1.94 0.24 1.90
C LYS A 27 -1.23 -0.99 1.34
N GLY A 28 -1.75 -2.20 1.61
CA GLY A 28 -1.15 -3.44 1.11
C GLY A 28 -1.16 -3.54 -0.41
N LYS A 29 -2.21 -3.06 -1.09
CA LYS A 29 -2.28 -3.02 -2.55
C LYS A 29 -1.28 -2.03 -3.15
N GLU A 30 -1.22 -0.81 -2.62
CA GLU A 30 -0.25 0.20 -3.07
C GLU A 30 1.19 -0.26 -2.83
N GLU A 31 1.48 -0.81 -1.66
CA GLU A 31 2.82 -1.23 -1.28
C GLU A 31 3.30 -2.42 -2.11
N LYS A 32 2.39 -3.36 -2.44
CA LYS A 32 2.70 -4.45 -3.36
C LYS A 32 3.00 -3.93 -4.77
N ALA A 33 2.23 -2.98 -5.28
CA ALA A 33 2.48 -2.36 -6.58
C ALA A 33 3.85 -1.67 -6.63
N ARG A 34 4.17 -0.88 -5.58
CA ARG A 34 5.48 -0.23 -5.43
C ARG A 34 6.62 -1.24 -5.36
N GLN A 35 6.48 -2.33 -4.60
CA GLN A 35 7.50 -3.37 -4.51
C GLN A 35 7.74 -4.08 -5.85
N ILE A 36 6.68 -4.33 -6.63
CA ILE A 36 6.83 -4.91 -7.97
C ILE A 36 7.57 -3.93 -8.88
N ALA A 37 7.20 -2.65 -8.86
CA ALA A 37 7.87 -1.61 -9.63
C ALA A 37 9.36 -1.48 -9.26
N LEU A 38 9.70 -1.51 -7.98
CA LEU A 38 11.08 -1.50 -7.49
C LEU A 38 11.89 -2.70 -7.98
N LYS A 39 11.31 -3.91 -7.95
CA LYS A 39 11.95 -5.11 -8.48
C LYS A 39 12.19 -5.02 -9.98
N MET A 40 11.23 -4.45 -10.73
CA MET A 40 11.38 -4.23 -12.17
C MET A 40 12.43 -3.15 -12.48
N LEU A 41 12.46 -2.05 -11.73
CA LEU A 41 13.51 -1.03 -11.84
C LEU A 41 14.89 -1.66 -11.60
N SER A 42 15.03 -2.46 -10.54
CA SER A 42 16.27 -3.18 -10.21
C SER A 42 16.67 -4.20 -11.28
N ALA A 43 15.69 -4.77 -11.99
CA ALA A 43 15.92 -5.68 -13.11
C ALA A 43 16.24 -4.96 -14.44
N GLY A 44 16.23 -3.63 -14.46
CA GLY A 44 16.59 -2.81 -15.63
C GLY A 44 15.44 -2.52 -16.59
N PHE A 45 14.18 -2.71 -16.19
CA PHE A 45 13.02 -2.33 -16.99
C PHE A 45 12.89 -0.80 -17.08
N SER A 46 12.33 -0.31 -18.19
CA SER A 46 12.08 1.12 -18.38
C SER A 46 10.80 1.57 -17.66
N ILE A 47 10.76 2.83 -17.21
CA ILE A 47 9.60 3.42 -16.52
C ILE A 47 8.26 3.18 -17.28
N PRO A 48 8.18 3.35 -18.62
CA PRO A 48 6.95 3.10 -19.37
C PRO A 48 6.51 1.63 -19.35
N GLU A 49 7.45 0.68 -19.33
CA GLU A 49 7.13 -0.76 -19.22
C GLU A 49 6.60 -1.09 -17.83
N ILE A 50 7.23 -0.55 -16.80
CA ILE A 50 6.80 -0.76 -15.41
C ILE A 50 5.40 -0.21 -15.20
N ALA A 51 5.10 1.00 -15.72
CA ALA A 51 3.77 1.60 -15.66
C ALA A 51 2.70 0.70 -16.30
N ARG A 52 3.02 0.02 -17.41
CA ARG A 52 2.11 -0.92 -18.09
C ARG A 52 1.81 -2.18 -17.28
N PHE A 53 2.73 -2.65 -16.44
CA PHE A 53 2.56 -3.90 -15.70
C PHE A 53 2.10 -3.70 -14.25
N THR A 54 2.31 -2.52 -13.69
CA THR A 54 2.03 -2.22 -12.28
C THR A 54 0.85 -1.28 -12.07
N ASP A 55 0.25 -0.79 -13.17
CA ASP A 55 -0.79 0.25 -13.18
C ASP A 55 -0.39 1.53 -12.42
N LEU A 56 0.90 1.71 -12.15
CA LEU A 56 1.45 2.91 -11.52
C LEU A 56 1.69 3.98 -12.57
N SER A 57 1.53 5.24 -12.17
CA SER A 57 1.90 6.36 -13.03
C SER A 57 3.43 6.39 -13.23
N PRO A 58 3.91 6.85 -14.40
CA PRO A 58 5.33 7.09 -14.63
C PRO A 58 5.97 7.95 -13.53
N ASP A 59 5.25 8.99 -13.07
CA ASP A 59 5.71 9.89 -12.01
C ASP A 59 5.95 9.15 -10.68
N ALA A 60 5.04 8.23 -10.30
CA ALA A 60 5.20 7.45 -9.09
C ALA A 60 6.42 6.51 -9.17
N ILE A 61 6.69 5.96 -10.35
CA ILE A 61 7.85 5.08 -10.58
C ILE A 61 9.15 5.89 -10.57
N GLU A 62 9.18 7.10 -11.16
CA GLU A 62 10.33 8.00 -11.05
C GLU A 62 10.63 8.39 -9.60
N GLU A 63 9.59 8.66 -8.81
CA GLU A 63 9.74 8.99 -7.40
C GLU A 63 10.33 7.81 -6.61
N LEU A 64 9.87 6.59 -6.88
CA LEU A 64 10.46 5.36 -6.31
C LEU A 64 11.92 5.18 -6.72
N GLN A 65 12.26 5.46 -7.98
CA GLN A 65 13.64 5.37 -8.48
C GLN A 65 14.55 6.38 -7.79
N ARG A 66 14.08 7.61 -7.59
CA ARG A 66 14.79 8.68 -6.86
C ARG A 66 15.01 8.29 -5.39
N GLN A 67 14.00 7.73 -4.73
CA GLN A 67 14.10 7.27 -3.34
C GLN A 67 15.07 6.09 -3.16
N GLN A 68 15.27 5.25 -4.18
CA GLN A 68 16.27 4.16 -4.12
C GLN A 68 17.72 4.61 -4.21
N HIS A 69 17.99 5.75 -4.84
CA HIS A 69 19.36 6.24 -5.08
C HIS A 69 19.84 7.27 -4.04
N ASN A 70 19.02 7.55 -3.02
CA ASN A 70 19.31 8.49 -1.93
C ASN A 70 19.63 7.72 -0.65
#